data_AF-A0A317Z3V5-F1
#
_entry.id   AF-A0A317Z3V5-F1
#
_cell.length_a   1.000
_cell.length_b   1.000
_cell.length_c   1.000
_cell.angle_alpha   90.00
_cell.angle_beta   90.00
_cell.angle_gamma   90.00
#
_symmetry.space_group_name_H-M   'P 1'
#
loop_
_entity.id
_entity.type
_entity.pdbx_description
1 polymer ?
#
loop_
_entity_poly.entity_id
_entity_poly.type
_entity_poly.pdbx_seq_one_letter_code
_entity_poly.pdbx_strand_id
1 'polypeptide(L)'
;DQFNALKQQVKAKSDAQVIEKVEQLQYNEKTLKQTIEDKNKALNELKMGNIKDQVETINDMSVLITEVEVDNAKAMRTMMDDFKSKLQDNIIVLASDVGGKVSLIASVPKALTDRVKAGDIIK
;
A
#
# COMPACT_ATOMS: atom_id res chain seq x y z
N ASP A 1 -6.74 -6.12 41.63
CA ASP A 1 -5.78 -5.15 41.04
C ASP A 1 -5.88 -5.00 39.54
N GLN A 2 -5.74 -6.06 38.74
CA GLN A 2 -5.79 -5.97 37.26
C GLN A 2 -7.10 -5.39 36.69
N PHE A 3 -8.25 -5.70 37.30
CA PHE A 3 -9.56 -5.16 36.88
C PHE A 3 -9.64 -3.64 37.06
N ASN A 4 -9.11 -3.10 38.17
CA ASN A 4 -9.07 -1.66 38.42
C ASN A 4 -8.12 -0.94 37.45
N ALA A 5 -6.99 -1.56 37.10
CA ALA A 5 -6.08 -1.04 36.08
C ALA A 5 -6.75 -0.97 34.71
N LEU A 6 -7.47 -2.03 34.30
CA LEU A 6 -8.23 -2.06 33.04
C LEU A 6 -9.30 -0.97 33.01
N LYS A 7 -10.08 -0.83 34.09
CA LYS A 7 -11.11 0.21 34.25
C LYS A 7 -10.55 1.61 34.05
N GLN A 8 -9.37 1.90 34.61
CA GLN A 8 -8.69 3.18 34.49
C GLN A 8 -8.17 3.40 33.05
N GLN A 9 -7.63 2.36 32.41
CA GLN A 9 -7.11 2.42 31.04
C GLN A 9 -8.21 2.66 30.01
N VAL A 10 -9.38 2.04 30.16
CA VAL A 10 -10.54 2.27 29.30
C VAL A 10 -11.38 3.50 29.71
N LYS A 11 -10.93 4.23 30.75
CA LYS A 11 -11.59 5.42 31.31
C LYS A 11 -13.08 5.19 31.67
N ALA A 12 -13.41 4.00 32.17
CA ALA A 12 -14.77 3.66 32.60
C ALA A 12 -15.07 4.24 34.00
N LYS A 13 -16.24 4.83 34.18
CA LYS A 13 -16.63 5.45 35.47
C LYS A 13 -17.19 4.42 36.46
N SER A 14 -17.73 3.31 35.95
CA SER A 14 -18.23 2.18 36.76
C SER A 14 -17.76 0.84 36.20
N ASP A 15 -17.85 -0.20 37.02
CA ASP A 15 -17.41 -1.56 36.65
C ASP A 15 -18.27 -2.14 35.53
N ALA A 16 -19.56 -1.81 35.52
CA ALA A 16 -20.50 -2.18 34.45
C ALA A 16 -20.16 -1.52 33.11
N GLN A 17 -19.55 -0.33 33.10
CA GLN A 17 -19.16 0.38 31.87
C GLN A 17 -17.88 -0.17 31.23
N VAL A 18 -17.13 -1.03 31.94
CA VAL A 18 -15.86 -1.56 31.42
C VAL A 18 -16.11 -2.41 30.16
N ILE A 19 -17.14 -3.26 30.18
CA ILE A 19 -17.49 -4.13 29.04
C ILE A 19 -17.89 -3.28 27.82
N GLU A 20 -18.81 -2.34 28.01
CA GLU A 20 -19.28 -1.44 26.95
C GLU A 20 -18.12 -0.65 26.32
N LYS A 21 -17.18 -0.16 27.14
CA LYS A 21 -15.99 0.55 26.66
C LYS A 21 -15.05 -0.34 25.86
N VAL A 22 -14.86 -1.59 26.28
CA VAL A 22 -14.03 -2.56 25.55
C VAL A 22 -14.66 -2.92 24.21
N GLU A 23 -15.98 -3.11 24.15
CA GLU A 23 -16.70 -3.36 22.89
C GLU A 23 -16.63 -2.15 21.95
N GLN A 24 -16.81 -0.93 22.47
CA GLN A 24 -16.63 0.31 21.71
C GLN A 24 -15.21 0.42 21.14
N LEU A 25 -14.18 0.08 21.91
CA LEU A 25 -12.80 0.11 21.45
C LEU A 25 -12.53 -0.89 20.32
N GLN A 26 -13.03 -2.14 20.43
CA GLN A 26 -12.89 -3.13 19.36
C GLN A 26 -13.63 -2.71 18.09
N TYR A 27 -14.83 -2.16 18.22
CA TYR A 27 -15.59 -1.63 17.09
C TYR A 27 -14.86 -0.47 16.41
N ASN A 28 -14.32 0.47 17.20
CA ASN A 28 -13.53 1.58 16.70
C ASN A 28 -12.25 1.09 16.01
N GLU A 29 -11.55 0.11 16.56
CA GLU A 29 -10.36 -0.49 15.94
C GLU A 29 -10.68 -1.06 14.55
N LYS A 30 -11.76 -1.84 14.44
CA LYS A 30 -12.20 -2.40 13.16
C LYS A 30 -12.56 -1.30 12.16
N THR A 31 -13.29 -0.28 12.60
CA THR A 31 -13.71 0.85 11.76
C THR A 31 -12.52 1.68 11.29
N LEU A 32 -11.54 1.91 12.17
CA LEU A 32 -10.30 2.61 11.84
C LEU A 32 -9.48 1.83 10.81
N LYS A 33 -9.35 0.50 10.97
CA LYS A 33 -8.69 -0.35 9.97
C LYS A 33 -9.36 -0.27 8.60
N GLN A 34 -10.69 -0.35 8.57
CA GLN A 34 -11.47 -0.20 7.33
C GLN A 34 -11.24 1.19 6.69
N THR A 35 -11.24 2.25 7.50
CA THR A 35 -11.02 3.62 7.04
C THR A 35 -9.61 3.81 6.48
N ILE A 36 -8.60 3.17 7.07
CA ILE A 36 -7.23 3.18 6.57
C ILE A 36 -7.16 2.49 5.20
N GLU A 37 -7.78 1.32 5.07
CA GLU A 37 -7.85 0.60 3.78
C GLU A 37 -8.53 1.45 2.69
N ASP A 38 -9.66 2.08 3.02
CA ASP A 38 -10.40 2.94 2.08
C ASP A 38 -9.59 4.19 1.68
N LYS A 39 -8.90 4.83 2.65
CA LYS A 39 -8.02 5.98 2.37
C LYS A 39 -6.83 5.58 1.50
N ASN A 40 -6.20 4.44 1.79
CA ASN A 40 -5.11 3.92 0.99
C ASN A 40 -5.57 3.64 -0.45
N LYS A 41 -6.77 3.07 -0.61
CA LYS A 41 -7.37 2.86 -1.93
C LYS A 41 -7.61 4.18 -2.68
N ALA A 42 -8.20 5.18 -2.02
CA ALA A 42 -8.44 6.49 -2.61
C ALA A 42 -7.14 7.23 -2.99
N LEU A 43 -6.11 7.16 -2.13
CA LEU A 43 -4.78 7.70 -2.43
C LEU A 43 -4.15 7.01 -3.64
N ASN A 44 -4.29 5.69 -3.75
CA ASN A 44 -3.80 4.94 -4.89
C ASN A 44 -4.54 5.32 -6.18
N GLU A 45 -5.86 5.50 -6.13
CA GLU A 45 -6.65 5.98 -7.28
C GLU A 45 -6.21 7.38 -7.74
N LEU A 46 -5.94 8.30 -6.80
CA LEU A 46 -5.44 9.64 -7.10
C LEU A 46 -4.01 9.60 -7.69
N LYS A 47 -3.11 8.82 -7.09
CA LYS A 47 -1.75 8.61 -7.63
C LYS A 47 -1.85 8.04 -9.06
N MET A 48 -2.77 7.10 -9.32
CA MET A 48 -3.03 6.53 -10.65
C MET A 48 -3.54 7.52 -11.69
N GLY A 49 -4.24 8.58 -11.29
CA GLY A 49 -4.65 9.66 -12.21
C GLY A 49 -3.44 10.44 -12.76
N ASN A 50 -2.47 10.73 -11.88
CA ASN A 50 -1.23 11.45 -12.21
C ASN A 50 -0.14 10.55 -12.83
N ILE A 51 -0.31 9.24 -12.81
CA ILE A 51 0.76 8.32 -13.22
C ILE A 51 1.11 8.44 -14.70
N LYS A 52 0.18 8.83 -15.58
CA LYS A 52 0.49 9.13 -16.99
C LYS A 52 1.47 10.30 -17.13
N ASP A 53 1.39 11.28 -16.24
CA ASP A 53 2.26 12.45 -16.26
C ASP A 53 3.66 12.14 -15.68
N GLN A 54 3.77 11.03 -14.93
CA GLN A 54 5.04 10.53 -14.40
C GLN A 54 5.70 9.49 -15.32
N VAL A 55 5.06 9.12 -16.43
CA VAL A 55 5.67 8.25 -17.44
C VAL A 55 6.70 9.06 -18.21
N GLU A 56 7.96 8.66 -18.11
CA GLU A 56 9.05 9.23 -18.88
C GLU A 56 9.32 8.37 -20.13
N THR A 57 9.73 9.00 -21.23
CA THR A 57 10.19 8.28 -22.42
C THR A 57 11.71 8.19 -22.42
N ILE A 58 12.26 6.97 -22.36
CA ILE A 58 13.69 6.69 -22.37
C ILE A 58 13.98 5.74 -23.54
N ASN A 59 14.81 6.14 -24.50
CA ASN A 59 15.16 5.33 -25.67
C ASN A 59 13.94 4.75 -26.42
N ASP A 60 12.93 5.62 -26.63
CA ASP A 60 11.63 5.30 -27.24
C ASP A 60 10.78 4.27 -26.46
N MET A 61 11.10 4.06 -25.18
CA MET A 61 10.32 3.21 -24.27
C MET A 61 9.69 4.08 -23.19
N SER A 62 8.41 3.86 -22.94
CA SER A 62 7.70 4.52 -21.85
C SER A 62 7.97 3.80 -20.54
N VAL A 63 8.51 4.52 -19.56
CA VAL A 63 8.98 4.00 -18.29
C VAL A 63 8.33 4.80 -17.16
N LEU A 64 7.77 4.09 -16.18
CA LEU A 64 7.28 4.66 -14.94
C LEU A 64 8.15 4.16 -13.79
N ILE A 65 8.71 5.09 -13.03
CA ILE A 65 9.47 4.81 -11.81
C ILE A 65 8.82 5.60 -10.69
N THR A 66 8.29 4.92 -9.67
CA THR A 66 7.68 5.61 -8.52
C THR A 66 7.94 4.87 -7.23
N GLU A 67 8.08 5.64 -6.16
CA GLU A 67 7.99 5.12 -4.80
C GLU A 67 6.53 4.96 -4.40
N VAL A 68 6.22 3.90 -3.66
CA VAL A 68 4.90 3.62 -3.13
C VAL A 68 4.97 3.25 -1.66
N GLU A 69 3.96 3.66 -0.91
CA GLU A 69 3.80 3.31 0.50
C GLU A 69 2.89 2.07 0.57
N VAL A 70 3.45 0.93 0.98
CA VAL A 70 2.68 -0.29 1.20
C VAL A 70 3.08 -0.98 2.49
N ASP A 71 2.12 -1.68 3.08
CA ASP A 71 2.35 -2.34 4.36
C ASP A 71 3.13 -3.66 4.23
N ASN A 72 3.12 -4.27 3.03
CA ASN A 72 3.75 -5.57 2.78
C ASN A 72 3.95 -5.87 1.28
N ALA A 73 4.74 -6.91 1.01
CA ALA A 73 5.04 -7.37 -0.35
C ALA A 73 3.82 -7.88 -1.15
N LYS A 74 2.71 -8.24 -0.50
CA LYS A 74 1.48 -8.66 -1.18
C LYS A 74 0.76 -7.43 -1.73
N ALA A 75 0.61 -6.38 -0.92
CA ALA A 75 0.06 -5.09 -1.34
C ALA A 75 0.88 -4.49 -2.50
N MET A 76 2.22 -4.60 -2.46
CA MET A 76 3.09 -4.21 -3.57
C MET A 76 2.76 -4.90 -4.89
N ARG A 77 2.53 -6.23 -4.86
CA ARG A 77 2.17 -6.99 -6.07
C ARG A 77 0.81 -6.59 -6.62
N THR A 78 -0.18 -6.43 -5.75
CA THR A 78 -1.51 -5.94 -6.14
C THR A 78 -1.43 -4.57 -6.80
N MET A 79 -0.65 -3.65 -6.22
CA MET A 79 -0.43 -2.33 -6.80
C MET A 79 0.28 -2.41 -8.16
N MET A 80 1.31 -3.25 -8.30
CA MET A 80 1.95 -3.49 -9.60
C MET A 80 0.97 -4.02 -10.66
N ASP A 81 0.09 -4.95 -10.30
CA ASP A 81 -0.92 -5.50 -11.20
C ASP A 81 -1.93 -4.42 -11.64
N ASP A 82 -2.37 -3.55 -10.72
CA ASP A 82 -3.26 -2.44 -11.04
C ASP A 82 -2.61 -1.46 -12.02
N PHE A 83 -1.34 -1.12 -11.82
CA PHE A 83 -0.59 -0.25 -12.72
C PHE A 83 -0.43 -0.88 -14.10
N LYS A 84 -0.06 -2.16 -14.14
CA LYS A 84 0.07 -2.93 -15.38
C LYS A 84 -1.25 -2.97 -16.15
N SER A 85 -2.40 -3.06 -15.47
CA SER A 85 -3.71 -3.07 -16.12
C SER A 85 -3.99 -1.78 -16.91
N LYS A 86 -3.49 -0.63 -16.43
CA LYS A 86 -3.68 0.71 -17.04
C LYS A 86 -2.55 1.10 -18.00
N LEU A 87 -1.34 0.62 -17.75
CA LEU A 87 -0.11 0.97 -18.45
C LEU A 87 0.51 -0.26 -19.12
N GLN A 88 -0.28 -1.00 -19.91
CA GLN A 88 0.09 -2.32 -20.43
C GLN A 88 1.36 -2.35 -21.29
N ASP A 89 1.72 -1.24 -21.92
CA ASP A 89 2.88 -1.12 -22.82
C ASP A 89 4.09 -0.42 -22.18
N ASN A 90 4.04 -0.14 -20.88
CA ASN A 90 5.07 0.63 -20.18
C ASN A 90 5.93 -0.28 -19.29
N ILE A 91 7.21 0.02 -19.19
CA ILE A 91 8.07 -0.54 -18.15
C ILE A 91 7.70 0.13 -16.84
N ILE A 92 7.45 -0.65 -15.79
CA ILE A 92 7.04 -0.13 -14.48
C ILE A 92 8.04 -0.61 -13.44
N VAL A 93 8.55 0.31 -12.63
CA VAL A 93 9.41 0.02 -11.48
C VAL A 93 8.81 0.71 -10.26
N LEU A 94 8.51 -0.09 -9.24
CA LEU A 94 8.00 0.40 -7.97
C LEU A 94 9.00 0.10 -6.86
N ALA A 95 9.22 1.08 -5.99
CA ALA A 95 10.03 0.94 -4.78
C ALA A 95 9.19 1.23 -3.54
N SER A 96 9.47 0.57 -2.42
CA SER A 96 8.78 0.82 -1.16
C SER A 96 9.71 0.54 0.02
N ASP A 97 9.61 1.32 1.10
CA ASP A 97 10.21 0.99 2.39
C ASP A 97 9.23 0.17 3.23
N VAL A 98 9.53 -1.12 3.39
CA VAL A 98 8.75 -2.03 4.23
C VAL A 98 9.54 -2.34 5.49
N GLY A 99 9.30 -1.54 6.54
CA GLY A 99 9.87 -1.78 7.87
C GLY A 99 11.39 -1.59 7.93
N GLY A 100 11.94 -0.61 7.22
CA GLY A 100 13.37 -0.30 7.16
C GLY A 100 14.14 -1.15 6.13
N LYS A 101 13.43 -1.86 5.25
CA LYS A 101 14.01 -2.63 4.14
C LYS A 101 13.38 -2.17 2.84
N VAL A 102 14.25 -1.75 1.93
CA VAL A 102 13.84 -1.38 0.57
C VAL A 102 13.37 -2.62 -0.18
N SER A 103 12.13 -2.59 -0.64
CA SER A 103 11.53 -3.59 -1.52
C SER A 103 11.33 -2.97 -2.90
N LEU A 104 11.88 -3.61 -3.93
CA LEU A 104 11.70 -3.22 -5.32
C LEU A 104 10.94 -4.29 -6.10
N ILE A 105 10.09 -3.86 -7.02
CA ILE A 105 9.41 -4.71 -7.98
C ILE A 105 9.41 -4.03 -9.35
N ALA A 106 9.83 -4.78 -10.38
CA ALA A 106 9.83 -4.32 -11.77
C ALA A 106 8.96 -5.22 -12.63
N SER A 107 8.28 -4.61 -13.59
CA SER A 107 7.45 -5.27 -14.61
C SER A 107 7.82 -4.72 -15.96
N VAL A 108 8.07 -5.62 -16.92
CA VAL A 108 8.36 -5.27 -18.31
C VAL A 108 7.27 -5.89 -19.19
N PRO A 109 6.70 -5.15 -20.15
CA PRO A 109 5.71 -5.68 -21.06
C PRO A 109 6.34 -6.68 -22.04
N LYS A 110 5.54 -7.63 -22.53
CA LYS A 110 6.01 -8.70 -23.43
C LYS A 110 6.71 -8.15 -24.67
N ALA A 111 6.20 -7.06 -25.24
CA ALA A 111 6.75 -6.42 -26.44
C ALA A 111 8.17 -5.84 -26.23
N LEU A 112 8.55 -5.51 -24.98
CA LEU A 112 9.87 -4.97 -24.65
C LEU A 112 10.80 -6.01 -23.99
N THR A 113 10.31 -7.23 -23.73
CA THR A 113 11.05 -8.27 -23.00
C THR A 113 12.29 -8.76 -23.76
N ASP A 114 12.29 -8.65 -25.10
CA ASP A 114 13.45 -8.98 -25.94
C ASP A 114 14.57 -7.93 -25.85
N ARG A 115 14.23 -6.70 -25.44
CA ARG A 115 15.17 -5.57 -25.28
C ARG A 115 15.61 -5.38 -23.83
N VAL A 116 14.71 -5.55 -22.87
CA VAL A 116 14.93 -5.32 -21.44
C VAL A 116 14.27 -6.43 -20.63
N LYS A 117 14.96 -7.01 -19.65
CA LYS A 117 14.37 -8.00 -18.74
C LYS A 117 14.15 -7.39 -17.36
N ALA A 118 12.99 -7.68 -16.76
CA ALA A 118 12.68 -7.22 -15.40
C ALA A 118 13.74 -7.67 -14.37
N GLY A 119 14.32 -8.87 -14.57
CA GLY A 119 15.39 -9.37 -13.72
C GLY A 119 16.68 -8.56 -13.82
N ASP A 120 16.99 -7.95 -14.97
CA ASP A 120 18.19 -7.13 -15.14
C ASP A 120 18.00 -5.71 -14.57
N ILE A 121 16.75 -5.27 -14.36
CA ILE A 121 16.43 -3.99 -13.70
C ILE A 121 16.63 -4.08 -12.18
N ILE A 122 16.37 -5.25 -11.60
CA ILE A 122 16.38 -5.47 -10.14
C ILE A 122 17.75 -5.95 -9.63
N LYS A 123 18.62 -6.39 -10.54
CA LYS A 123 19.93 -6.98 -10.23
C LYS A 123 21.01 -5.91 -10.11
#